data_AF-A0A7C3UJG0-F1
#
_entry.id   AF-A0A7C3UJG0-F1
#
_cell.length_a   1.000
_cell.length_b   1.000
_cell.length_c   1.000
_cell.angle_alpha   90.00
_cell.angle_beta   90.00
_cell.angle_gamma   90.00
#
_symmetry.space_group_name_H-M   'P 1'
#
loop_
_entity.id
_entity.type
_entity.pdbx_description
1 polymer ?
#
loop_
_entity_poly.entity_id
_entity_poly.type
_entity_poly.pdbx_seq_one_letter_code
_entity_poly.pdbx_strand_id
1 'polypeptide(L)'
;MESKNLWILTEERPKQEVITIILDKFARDNQWACFIDTIRILPILENNKFSFLYEVIGFYCKKIGRVFIKSVSGSSSFVDFLIFYQEKQPEINDMPLYAIEETKTDDSESRNTGIYQRCSKFVFISYYYPDIRKIMLYNLKVKQKEKSTDTYIFGTRLLLTLGVEILGKELDKNIFKPFNSIDEIIEFKKNMRKAPKGNVPILIDKKDDQITISGRLIKNNRLSHDPNIGALSLISASLRKLGWKKRIVIINHGLGQNHIYSENKFIRIAKKLSIEIDGLNISSEKNEDNYWKYETEGEKLGTIFIHIVVENFTEGYSIFENHAGCEKGYFITKEGSYIPLKKYSDRKAYKNGDKKRIITIPDLILIDFGRSEIINIEGKKYQFRQKGIEELEKFIDIEEHYIKKHYSEFKILRTVVLYGSKENKIVEIEVGFLLNKNGDLILGIKAPELFKEAIKNLIDFWSS
;
A
#
# COMPACT_ATOMS: atom_id res chain seq x y z
N MET A 1 26.10 -25.30 7.73
CA MET A 1 25.05 -24.85 6.78
C MET A 1 24.71 -23.44 7.19
N GLU A 2 24.96 -22.46 6.32
CA GLU A 2 24.54 -21.08 6.59
C GLU A 2 23.01 -21.05 6.73
N SER A 3 22.52 -20.32 7.73
CA SER A 3 21.08 -20.22 8.00
C SER A 3 20.45 -19.23 7.02
N LYS A 4 19.49 -19.68 6.21
CA LYS A 4 18.70 -18.80 5.35
C LYS A 4 17.90 -17.79 6.18
N ASN A 5 17.80 -16.57 5.69
CA ASN A 5 17.02 -15.49 6.29
C ASN A 5 15.69 -15.34 5.55
N LEU A 6 14.71 -14.77 6.24
CA LEU A 6 13.48 -14.31 5.61
C LEU A 6 13.61 -12.81 5.33
N TRP A 7 13.47 -12.41 4.07
CA TRP A 7 13.50 -11.00 3.66
C TRP A 7 12.12 -10.55 3.24
N ILE A 8 11.68 -9.44 3.83
CA ILE A 8 10.40 -8.80 3.56
C ILE A 8 10.70 -7.45 2.92
N LEU A 9 10.49 -7.34 1.61
CA LEU A 9 10.59 -6.07 0.91
C LEU A 9 9.22 -5.42 0.88
N THR A 10 9.12 -4.15 1.27
CA THR A 10 7.83 -3.45 1.40
C THR A 10 7.86 -2.04 0.84
N GLU A 11 6.79 -1.62 0.16
CA GLU A 11 6.57 -0.20 -0.15
C GLU A 11 5.82 0.53 0.98
N GLU A 12 5.15 -0.24 1.83
CA GLU A 12 4.33 0.17 2.98
C GLU A 12 5.14 0.26 4.28
N ARG A 13 4.61 0.97 5.27
CA ARG A 13 5.09 0.86 6.65
C ARG A 13 4.80 -0.57 7.17
N PRO A 14 5.77 -1.32 7.70
CA PRO A 14 5.55 -2.70 8.15
C PRO A 14 4.73 -2.77 9.46
N LYS A 15 3.49 -3.27 9.43
CA LYS A 15 2.59 -3.36 10.62
C LYS A 15 2.90 -4.64 11.36
N GLN A 16 3.07 -4.58 12.69
CA GLN A 16 3.37 -5.77 13.49
C GLN A 16 2.39 -6.91 13.18
N GLU A 17 1.09 -6.63 13.18
CA GLU A 17 0.02 -7.58 12.82
C GLU A 17 0.12 -8.16 11.40
N VAL A 18 0.48 -7.35 10.40
CA VAL A 18 0.65 -7.82 9.02
C VAL A 18 1.87 -8.73 8.93
N ILE A 19 2.97 -8.32 9.55
CA ILE A 19 4.20 -9.12 9.62
C ILE A 19 3.93 -10.45 10.34
N THR A 20 3.17 -10.45 11.44
CA THR A 20 2.72 -11.67 12.13
C THR A 20 1.98 -12.62 11.20
N ILE A 21 1.01 -12.11 10.42
CA ILE A 21 0.24 -12.93 9.48
C ILE A 21 1.15 -13.51 8.39
N ILE A 22 2.10 -12.72 7.89
CA ILE A 22 3.06 -13.16 6.86
C ILE A 22 3.96 -14.27 7.41
N LEU A 23 4.47 -14.12 8.62
CA LEU A 23 5.35 -15.10 9.28
C LEU A 23 4.62 -16.41 9.57
N ASP A 24 3.40 -16.33 10.11
CA ASP A 24 2.53 -17.47 10.36
C ASP A 24 2.17 -18.20 9.05
N LYS A 25 1.81 -17.45 8.00
CA LYS A 25 1.57 -18.02 6.66
C LYS A 25 2.80 -18.75 6.12
N PHE A 26 3.97 -18.12 6.22
CA PHE A 26 5.22 -18.71 5.77
C PHE A 26 5.52 -20.03 6.52
N ALA A 27 5.41 -20.04 7.84
CA ALA A 27 5.65 -21.25 8.64
C ALA A 27 4.66 -22.38 8.31
N ARG A 28 3.36 -22.06 8.18
CA ARG A 28 2.31 -23.04 7.85
C ARG A 28 2.50 -23.66 6.47
N ASP A 29 2.80 -22.85 5.46
CA ASP A 29 3.03 -23.33 4.10
C ASP A 29 4.23 -24.28 4.00
N ASN A 30 5.24 -24.08 4.86
CA ASN A 30 6.42 -24.94 4.95
C ASN A 30 6.26 -26.08 5.96
N GLN A 31 5.13 -26.17 6.66
CA GLN A 31 4.87 -27.15 7.74
C GLN A 31 5.95 -27.12 8.83
N TRP A 32 6.42 -25.92 9.19
CA TRP A 32 7.45 -25.74 10.21
C TRP A 32 6.84 -25.35 11.55
N ALA A 33 7.38 -25.93 12.62
CA ALA A 33 7.13 -25.46 13.97
C ALA A 33 7.83 -24.12 14.20
N CYS A 34 7.10 -23.15 14.75
CA CYS A 34 7.62 -21.84 15.12
C CYS A 34 6.97 -21.35 16.41
N PHE A 35 7.63 -20.40 17.09
CA PHE A 35 7.06 -19.62 18.18
C PHE A 35 6.88 -18.18 17.70
N ILE A 36 5.72 -17.60 18.00
CA ILE A 36 5.40 -16.21 17.69
C ILE A 36 4.97 -15.54 18.99
N ASP A 37 5.86 -14.72 19.55
CA ASP A 37 5.63 -13.90 20.73
C ASP A 37 5.20 -12.48 20.32
N THR A 38 5.43 -11.50 21.17
CA THR A 38 5.27 -10.08 20.81
C THR A 38 6.27 -9.69 19.73
N ILE A 39 5.77 -9.48 18.52
CA ILE A 39 6.56 -8.99 17.39
C ILE A 39 7.03 -7.56 17.65
N ARG A 40 8.34 -7.32 17.50
CA ARG A 40 8.93 -5.99 17.43
C ARG A 40 9.72 -5.82 16.15
N ILE A 41 9.74 -4.60 15.63
CA ILE A 41 10.45 -4.24 14.40
C ILE A 41 11.53 -3.25 14.80
N LEU A 42 12.78 -3.70 14.78
CA LEU A 42 13.92 -2.95 15.29
C LEU A 42 14.72 -2.37 14.13
N PRO A 43 14.91 -1.04 14.05
CA PRO A 43 15.89 -0.48 13.13
C PRO A 43 17.28 -0.96 13.53
N ILE A 44 18.06 -1.46 12.57
CA ILE A 44 19.44 -1.91 12.81
C ILE A 44 20.37 -0.70 12.76
N LEU A 45 21.16 -0.53 13.81
CA LEU A 45 22.20 0.49 13.86
C LEU A 45 23.58 -0.12 13.65
N GLU A 46 24.38 0.50 12.78
CA GLU A 46 25.80 0.22 12.58
C GLU A 46 26.58 1.50 12.91
N ASN A 47 27.44 1.44 13.93
CA ASN A 47 28.16 2.62 14.44
C ASN A 47 27.23 3.81 14.76
N ASN A 48 26.11 3.54 15.43
CA ASN A 48 25.04 4.50 15.74
C ASN A 48 24.34 5.15 14.53
N LYS A 49 24.50 4.56 13.34
CA LYS A 49 23.82 4.99 12.11
C LYS A 49 22.81 3.95 11.67
N PHE A 50 21.65 4.39 11.24
CA PHE A 50 20.63 3.48 10.70
C PHE A 50 21.10 2.89 9.38
N SER A 51 21.14 1.55 9.30
CA SER A 51 21.60 0.81 8.11
C SER A 51 20.56 0.73 7.00
N PHE A 52 19.39 1.37 7.17
CA PHE A 52 18.23 1.23 6.30
C PHE A 52 17.67 -0.19 6.25
N LEU A 53 17.90 -0.95 7.31
CA LEU A 53 17.41 -2.31 7.50
C LEU A 53 16.73 -2.43 8.85
N TYR A 54 15.60 -3.13 8.89
CA TYR A 54 14.94 -3.49 10.14
C TYR A 54 15.07 -5.00 10.36
N GLU A 55 15.17 -5.40 11.62
CA GLU A 55 15.03 -6.79 12.06
C GLU A 55 13.68 -6.99 12.75
N VAL A 56 13.04 -8.12 12.45
CA VAL A 56 11.86 -8.56 13.19
C VAL A 56 12.30 -9.55 14.26
N ILE A 57 11.98 -9.24 15.51
CA ILE A 57 12.17 -10.14 16.65
C ILE A 57 10.80 -10.58 17.22
N GLY A 58 10.82 -11.59 18.09
CA GLY A 58 9.60 -12.22 18.61
C GLY A 58 9.06 -13.34 17.71
N PHE A 59 9.84 -13.75 16.70
CA PHE A 59 9.55 -14.90 15.86
C PHE A 59 10.73 -15.86 15.86
N TYR A 60 10.51 -17.10 16.27
CA TYR A 60 11.54 -18.13 16.29
C TYR A 60 11.14 -19.35 15.46
N CYS A 61 12.02 -19.73 14.54
CA CYS A 61 11.94 -20.98 13.80
C CYS A 61 13.35 -21.47 13.52
N LYS A 62 13.69 -22.70 13.90
CA LYS A 62 15.05 -23.26 13.76
C LYS A 62 15.58 -23.28 12.30
N LYS A 63 14.69 -23.16 11.31
CA LYS A 63 15.03 -23.13 9.88
C LYS A 63 15.32 -21.71 9.36
N ILE A 64 15.12 -20.67 10.17
CA ILE A 64 15.26 -19.27 9.77
C ILE A 64 16.31 -18.64 10.67
N GLY A 65 17.32 -18.00 10.07
CA GLY A 65 18.34 -17.25 10.80
C GLY A 65 17.74 -15.97 11.38
N ARG A 66 17.52 -14.99 10.53
CA ARG A 66 16.93 -13.69 10.88
C ARG A 66 15.79 -13.34 9.94
N VAL A 67 14.92 -12.43 10.39
CA VAL A 67 13.85 -11.85 9.58
C VAL A 67 14.17 -10.38 9.37
N PHE A 68 14.35 -9.99 8.13
CA PHE A 68 14.71 -8.63 7.75
C PHE A 68 13.58 -7.94 7.00
N ILE A 69 13.38 -6.65 7.25
CA ILE A 69 12.50 -5.79 6.45
C ILE A 69 13.33 -4.69 5.81
N LYS A 70 13.09 -4.44 4.51
CA LYS A 70 13.73 -3.35 3.78
C LYS A 70 12.74 -2.63 2.85
N SER A 71 12.81 -1.30 2.86
CA SER A 71 11.94 -0.48 2.04
C SER A 71 12.32 -0.54 0.55
N VAL A 72 11.33 -0.70 -0.30
CA VAL A 72 11.46 -0.69 -1.76
C VAL A 72 10.42 0.25 -2.38
N SER A 73 10.60 0.52 -3.66
CA SER A 73 9.65 1.27 -4.47
C SER A 73 9.47 0.62 -5.84
N GLY A 74 8.22 0.55 -6.28
CA GLY A 74 7.85 0.06 -7.59
C GLY A 74 8.28 0.96 -8.73
N SER A 75 8.56 0.37 -9.89
CA SER A 75 8.65 1.13 -11.16
C SER A 75 7.27 1.51 -11.72
N SER A 76 6.22 0.78 -11.33
CA SER A 76 4.84 1.02 -11.76
C SER A 76 3.83 0.44 -10.75
N SER A 77 3.09 -0.61 -11.10
CA SER A 77 2.07 -1.23 -10.24
C SER A 77 2.70 -2.28 -9.32
N PHE A 78 3.22 -1.85 -8.17
CA PHE A 78 3.88 -2.71 -7.19
C PHE A 78 2.91 -3.26 -6.12
N VAL A 79 3.11 -4.51 -5.70
CA VAL A 79 2.39 -5.12 -4.57
C VAL A 79 3.01 -4.67 -3.26
N ASP A 80 2.25 -4.61 -2.18
CA ASP A 80 2.76 -4.00 -0.95
C ASP A 80 3.95 -4.74 -0.33
N PHE A 81 4.02 -6.08 -0.46
CA PHE A 81 5.14 -6.89 0.03
C PHE A 81 5.63 -7.95 -0.97
N LEU A 82 6.96 -8.16 -0.98
CA LEU A 82 7.63 -9.32 -1.57
C LEU A 82 8.40 -10.09 -0.50
N ILE A 83 8.27 -11.42 -0.48
CA ILE A 83 8.88 -12.29 0.54
C ILE A 83 9.91 -13.21 -0.09
N PHE A 84 11.13 -13.23 0.43
CA PHE A 84 12.22 -14.09 -0.03
C PHE A 84 12.76 -14.93 1.12
N TYR A 85 13.24 -16.14 0.82
CA TYR A 85 13.87 -17.02 1.80
C TYR A 85 15.23 -17.49 1.30
N GLN A 86 16.27 -16.76 1.70
CA GLN A 86 17.62 -16.87 1.17
C GLN A 86 18.65 -16.28 2.14
N GLU A 87 19.92 -16.64 1.97
CA GLU A 87 21.00 -16.18 2.85
C GLU A 87 21.26 -14.67 2.69
N LYS A 88 21.45 -14.22 1.44
CA LYS A 88 21.83 -12.83 1.12
C LYS A 88 20.64 -11.94 0.86
N GLN A 89 20.84 -10.63 1.02
CA GLN A 89 19.86 -9.61 0.69
C GLN A 89 19.38 -9.77 -0.77
N PRO A 90 18.06 -9.68 -1.05
CA PRO A 90 17.53 -9.89 -2.40
C PRO A 90 18.10 -8.95 -3.46
N GLU A 91 18.36 -9.50 -4.63
CA GLU A 91 18.65 -8.77 -5.86
C GLU A 91 17.43 -8.82 -6.80
N ILE A 92 17.42 -7.96 -7.82
CA ILE A 92 16.28 -7.78 -8.71
C ILE A 92 15.88 -9.07 -9.46
N ASN A 93 16.87 -9.93 -9.73
CA ASN A 93 16.66 -11.19 -10.47
C ASN A 93 16.27 -12.36 -9.55
N ASP A 94 16.27 -12.17 -8.23
CA ASP A 94 15.85 -13.22 -7.31
C ASP A 94 14.35 -13.45 -7.42
N MET A 95 13.93 -14.70 -7.23
CA MET A 95 12.51 -15.07 -7.28
C MET A 95 11.89 -14.98 -5.88
N PRO A 96 10.97 -14.03 -5.63
CA PRO A 96 10.20 -14.01 -4.40
C PRO A 96 9.28 -15.24 -4.29
N LEU A 97 9.06 -15.70 -3.08
CA LEU A 97 8.10 -16.76 -2.75
C LEU A 97 6.67 -16.24 -2.78
N TYR A 98 6.44 -15.07 -2.16
CA TYR A 98 5.12 -14.45 -2.06
C TYR A 98 5.15 -13.03 -2.60
N ALA A 99 4.07 -12.68 -3.25
CA ALA A 99 3.66 -11.31 -3.50
C ALA A 99 2.33 -11.03 -2.82
N ILE A 100 2.33 -10.03 -1.93
CA ILE A 100 1.20 -9.75 -1.06
C ILE A 100 0.76 -8.32 -1.30
N GLU A 101 -0.52 -8.16 -1.61
CA GLU A 101 -1.20 -6.87 -1.57
C GLU A 101 -2.00 -6.78 -0.27
N GLU A 102 -1.73 -5.77 0.56
CA GLU A 102 -2.50 -5.49 1.76
C GLU A 102 -3.72 -4.64 1.42
N THR A 103 -4.80 -4.83 2.15
CA THR A 103 -5.81 -3.81 2.29
C THR A 103 -6.47 -3.83 3.65
N LYS A 104 -6.72 -2.66 4.20
CA LYS A 104 -7.60 -2.53 5.37
C LYS A 104 -9.09 -2.38 5.05
N THR A 105 -9.44 -2.19 3.77
CA THR A 105 -10.77 -1.72 3.37
C THR A 105 -11.71 -2.88 3.08
N ASP A 106 -12.87 -2.89 3.75
CA ASP A 106 -13.98 -3.76 3.37
C ASP A 106 -14.88 -3.11 2.30
N ASP A 107 -15.72 -3.92 1.62
CA ASP A 107 -16.65 -3.45 0.58
C ASP A 107 -17.65 -2.38 1.09
N SER A 108 -17.83 -2.28 2.41
CA SER A 108 -18.65 -1.25 3.07
C SER A 108 -18.10 0.18 2.88
N GLU A 109 -16.78 0.36 2.80
CA GLU A 109 -16.14 1.69 2.80
C GLU A 109 -15.74 2.16 1.40
N SER A 110 -15.36 1.25 0.50
CA SER A 110 -14.78 1.61 -0.81
C SER A 110 -15.81 1.91 -1.92
N ARG A 111 -17.12 1.79 -1.63
CA ARG A 111 -18.19 1.61 -2.63
C ARG A 111 -17.93 0.33 -3.44
N ASN A 112 -18.93 -0.14 -4.19
CA ASN A 112 -18.93 -1.45 -4.86
C ASN A 112 -17.79 -1.72 -5.87
N THR A 113 -16.78 -0.86 -6.03
CA THR A 113 -15.66 -1.04 -6.99
C THR A 113 -14.28 -1.09 -6.34
N GLY A 114 -14.18 -1.13 -5.01
CA GLY A 114 -12.89 -1.17 -4.30
C GLY A 114 -12.01 -2.36 -4.68
N ILE A 115 -12.62 -3.53 -4.91
CA ILE A 115 -11.89 -4.74 -5.33
C ILE A 115 -11.02 -4.49 -6.55
N TYR A 116 -11.53 -3.80 -7.57
CA TYR A 116 -10.79 -3.62 -8.82
C TYR A 116 -9.62 -2.65 -8.71
N GLN A 117 -9.62 -1.72 -7.74
CA GLN A 117 -8.56 -0.72 -7.65
C GLN A 117 -7.18 -1.34 -7.39
N ARG A 118 -7.15 -2.54 -6.79
CA ARG A 118 -5.92 -3.24 -6.37
C ARG A 118 -5.58 -4.45 -7.26
N CYS A 119 -6.57 -5.03 -7.94
CA CYS A 119 -6.41 -6.28 -8.69
C CYS A 119 -5.39 -6.25 -9.84
N SER A 120 -5.16 -5.09 -10.46
CA SER A 120 -4.20 -4.99 -11.57
C SER A 120 -2.77 -5.30 -11.15
N LYS A 121 -2.41 -5.11 -9.87
CA LYS A 121 -1.08 -5.45 -9.33
C LYS A 121 -0.78 -6.95 -9.49
N PHE A 122 -1.76 -7.83 -9.25
CA PHE A 122 -1.60 -9.30 -9.43
C PHE A 122 -1.43 -9.73 -10.88
N VAL A 123 -2.08 -9.03 -11.81
CA VAL A 123 -1.90 -9.26 -13.24
C VAL A 123 -0.53 -8.76 -13.69
N PHE A 124 -0.14 -7.58 -13.19
CA PHE A 124 1.10 -6.92 -13.56
C PHE A 124 2.34 -7.66 -13.04
N ILE A 125 2.34 -8.12 -11.78
CA ILE A 125 3.48 -8.85 -11.22
C ILE A 125 3.75 -10.18 -11.93
N SER A 126 2.70 -10.83 -12.47
CA SER A 126 2.84 -12.07 -13.25
C SER A 126 3.63 -11.86 -14.55
N TYR A 127 3.87 -10.61 -14.97
CA TYR A 127 4.80 -10.28 -16.05
C TYR A 127 6.25 -10.58 -15.67
N TYR A 128 6.62 -10.28 -14.41
CA TYR A 128 7.97 -10.39 -13.88
C TYR A 128 8.23 -11.75 -13.24
N TYR A 129 7.24 -12.25 -12.49
CA TYR A 129 7.33 -13.50 -11.75
C TYR A 129 6.10 -14.37 -12.08
N PRO A 130 6.13 -15.14 -13.18
CA PRO A 130 4.95 -15.86 -13.67
C PRO A 130 4.36 -16.86 -12.68
N ASP A 131 5.23 -17.54 -11.92
CA ASP A 131 4.86 -18.64 -11.01
C ASP A 131 4.83 -18.21 -9.53
N ILE A 132 4.84 -16.90 -9.27
CA ILE A 132 4.79 -16.38 -7.90
C ILE A 132 3.45 -16.69 -7.23
N ARG A 133 3.49 -17.05 -5.95
CA ARG A 133 2.27 -17.17 -5.15
C ARG A 133 1.77 -15.78 -4.77
N LYS A 134 0.53 -15.49 -5.13
CA LYS A 134 -0.10 -14.18 -4.99
C LYS A 134 -1.11 -14.22 -3.85
N ILE A 135 -1.06 -13.23 -2.97
CA ILE A 135 -1.88 -13.16 -1.78
C ILE A 135 -2.53 -11.78 -1.71
N MET A 136 -3.85 -11.73 -1.55
CA MET A 136 -4.58 -10.55 -1.14
C MET A 136 -4.83 -10.65 0.36
N LEU A 137 -4.16 -9.81 1.14
CA LEU A 137 -4.22 -9.81 2.60
C LEU A 137 -5.15 -8.69 3.08
N TYR A 138 -6.24 -9.07 3.75
CA TYR A 138 -7.15 -8.13 4.39
C TYR A 138 -6.75 -7.90 5.85
N ASN A 139 -6.33 -6.69 6.19
CA ASN A 139 -6.05 -6.26 7.56
C ASN A 139 -7.21 -5.38 8.08
N LEU A 140 -8.38 -6.00 8.25
CA LEU A 140 -9.62 -5.27 8.57
C LEU A 140 -9.58 -4.73 10.00
N LYS A 141 -9.85 -3.43 10.14
CA LYS A 141 -10.02 -2.72 11.43
C LYS A 141 -11.47 -2.42 11.79
N VAL A 142 -12.38 -2.81 10.91
CA VAL A 142 -13.82 -2.58 11.00
C VAL A 142 -14.56 -3.88 10.71
N LYS A 143 -15.80 -4.00 11.20
CA LYS A 143 -16.62 -5.19 11.00
C LYS A 143 -16.81 -5.45 9.50
N GLN A 144 -16.51 -6.68 9.08
CA GLN A 144 -16.79 -7.14 7.73
C GLN A 144 -18.29 -7.07 7.43
N LYS A 145 -18.63 -6.62 6.23
CA LYS A 145 -20.01 -6.63 5.75
C LYS A 145 -20.52 -8.08 5.57
N GLU A 146 -21.70 -8.34 6.13
CA GLU A 146 -22.33 -9.68 6.08
C GLU A 146 -22.70 -10.09 4.65
N LYS A 147 -23.28 -9.16 3.86
CA LYS A 147 -23.68 -9.43 2.48
C LYS A 147 -22.77 -8.76 1.46
N SER A 148 -22.06 -9.58 0.70
CA SER A 148 -21.21 -9.15 -0.41
C SER A 148 -22.01 -8.62 -1.60
N THR A 149 -21.48 -7.62 -2.30
CA THR A 149 -22.07 -7.12 -3.56
C THR A 149 -21.66 -8.01 -4.74
N ASP A 150 -22.47 -8.04 -5.80
CA ASP A 150 -22.14 -8.82 -7.01
C ASP A 150 -20.78 -8.41 -7.61
N THR A 151 -20.43 -7.13 -7.52
CA THR A 151 -19.13 -6.65 -8.00
C THR A 151 -17.98 -7.21 -7.17
N TYR A 152 -18.13 -7.26 -5.85
CA TYR A 152 -17.14 -7.87 -4.98
C TYR A 152 -17.01 -9.37 -5.23
N ILE A 153 -18.15 -10.07 -5.38
CA ILE A 153 -18.17 -11.50 -5.71
C ILE A 153 -17.47 -11.73 -7.05
N PHE A 154 -17.85 -11.01 -8.11
CA PHE A 154 -17.25 -11.17 -9.43
C PHE A 154 -15.74 -10.92 -9.40
N GLY A 155 -15.29 -9.80 -8.83
CA GLY A 155 -13.87 -9.47 -8.72
C GLY A 155 -13.08 -10.51 -7.92
N THR A 156 -13.60 -10.94 -6.77
CA THR A 156 -12.93 -11.95 -5.93
C THR A 156 -12.86 -13.30 -6.64
N ARG A 157 -13.93 -13.73 -7.31
CA ARG A 157 -13.92 -14.98 -8.08
C ARG A 157 -12.94 -14.95 -9.25
N LEU A 158 -12.77 -13.80 -9.92
CA LEU A 158 -11.72 -13.64 -10.93
C LEU A 158 -10.31 -13.73 -10.30
N LEU A 159 -10.07 -13.12 -9.14
CA LEU A 159 -8.81 -13.27 -8.41
C LEU A 159 -8.51 -14.74 -8.07
N LEU A 160 -9.50 -15.46 -7.54
CA LEU A 160 -9.39 -16.90 -7.27
C LEU A 160 -9.10 -17.71 -8.54
N THR A 161 -9.71 -17.33 -9.67
CA THR A 161 -9.44 -17.94 -10.99
C THR A 161 -7.98 -17.75 -11.41
N LEU A 162 -7.36 -16.63 -11.03
CA LEU A 162 -5.94 -16.36 -11.26
C LEU A 162 -4.99 -16.98 -10.21
N GLY A 163 -5.53 -17.77 -9.27
CA GLY A 163 -4.77 -18.41 -8.20
C GLY A 163 -4.33 -17.46 -7.09
N VAL A 164 -5.01 -16.32 -6.91
CA VAL A 164 -4.74 -15.41 -5.80
C VAL A 164 -5.39 -15.95 -4.53
N GLU A 165 -4.58 -16.16 -3.50
CA GLU A 165 -5.04 -16.57 -2.17
C GLU A 165 -5.61 -15.35 -1.42
N ILE A 166 -6.68 -15.55 -0.64
CA ILE A 166 -7.28 -14.49 0.18
C ILE A 166 -7.04 -14.78 1.65
N LEU A 167 -6.42 -13.86 2.38
CA LEU A 167 -6.15 -13.96 3.82
C LEU A 167 -6.81 -12.82 4.60
N GLY A 168 -7.08 -13.04 5.88
CA GLY A 168 -7.62 -12.02 6.80
C GLY A 168 -9.07 -11.61 6.56
N LYS A 169 -9.80 -12.38 5.74
CA LYS A 169 -11.23 -12.19 5.48
C LYS A 169 -11.94 -13.52 5.36
N GLU A 170 -13.13 -13.62 5.95
CA GLU A 170 -13.97 -14.81 5.83
C GLU A 170 -14.74 -14.80 4.51
N LEU A 171 -14.64 -15.90 3.75
CA LEU A 171 -15.32 -16.08 2.48
C LEU A 171 -16.17 -17.35 2.53
N ASP A 172 -17.45 -17.22 2.15
CA ASP A 172 -18.32 -18.37 1.92
C ASP A 172 -17.80 -19.18 0.71
N LYS A 173 -17.30 -20.39 0.97
CA LYS A 173 -16.72 -21.29 -0.04
C LYS A 173 -17.70 -21.69 -1.15
N ASN A 174 -19.01 -21.60 -0.92
CA ASN A 174 -20.02 -21.90 -1.93
C ASN A 174 -20.18 -20.76 -2.94
N ILE A 175 -19.96 -19.52 -2.50
CA ILE A 175 -20.07 -18.30 -3.32
C ILE A 175 -18.71 -17.99 -3.96
N PHE A 176 -17.66 -17.98 -3.16
CA PHE A 176 -16.31 -17.57 -3.55
C PHE A 176 -15.49 -18.76 -4.02
N LYS A 177 -15.78 -19.19 -5.25
CA LYS A 177 -15.03 -20.21 -5.98
C LYS A 177 -14.51 -19.68 -7.31
N PRO A 178 -13.38 -20.21 -7.83
CA PRO A 178 -12.90 -19.90 -9.18
C PRO A 178 -14.01 -20.05 -10.23
N PHE A 179 -13.90 -19.28 -11.31
CA PHE A 179 -14.63 -19.57 -12.54
C PHE A 179 -13.97 -20.76 -13.23
N ASN A 180 -14.77 -21.66 -13.79
CA ASN A 180 -14.27 -22.85 -14.49
C ASN A 180 -14.30 -22.69 -16.02
N SER A 181 -15.04 -21.71 -16.53
CA SER A 181 -15.16 -21.46 -17.97
C SER A 181 -15.34 -19.98 -18.30
N ILE A 182 -15.02 -19.62 -19.55
CA ILE A 182 -15.24 -18.28 -20.09
C ILE A 182 -16.74 -17.92 -20.06
N ASP A 183 -17.61 -18.89 -20.36
CA ASP A 183 -19.05 -18.67 -20.44
C ASP A 183 -19.63 -18.35 -19.05
N GLU A 184 -19.09 -18.94 -17.98
CA GLU A 184 -19.47 -18.62 -16.60
C GLU A 184 -19.14 -17.15 -16.24
N ILE A 185 -17.98 -16.63 -16.69
CA ILE A 185 -17.63 -15.22 -16.50
C ILE A 185 -18.63 -14.31 -17.22
N ILE A 186 -18.97 -14.64 -18.48
CA ILE A 186 -19.88 -13.86 -19.32
C ILE A 186 -21.28 -13.85 -18.72
N GLU A 187 -21.80 -15.02 -18.34
CA GLU A 187 -23.12 -15.19 -17.76
C GLU A 187 -23.24 -14.45 -16.43
N PHE A 188 -22.25 -14.61 -15.53
CA PHE A 188 -22.23 -13.88 -14.27
C PHE A 188 -22.28 -12.37 -14.53
N LYS A 189 -21.41 -11.87 -15.43
CA LYS A 189 -21.32 -10.44 -15.73
C LYS A 189 -22.58 -9.88 -16.39
N LYS A 190 -23.30 -10.70 -17.18
CA LYS A 190 -24.57 -10.36 -17.84
C LYS A 190 -25.71 -10.19 -16.83
N ASN A 191 -25.72 -11.01 -15.78
CA ASN A 191 -26.75 -10.98 -14.73
C ASN A 191 -26.53 -9.86 -13.69
N MET A 192 -25.31 -9.31 -13.61
CA MET A 192 -25.02 -8.15 -12.76
C MET A 192 -25.78 -6.89 -13.21
N ARG A 193 -26.21 -6.08 -12.24
CA ARG A 193 -26.79 -4.75 -12.50
C ARG A 193 -25.85 -3.90 -13.36
N LYS A 194 -26.40 -3.32 -14.43
CA LYS A 194 -25.66 -2.40 -15.32
C LYS A 194 -25.34 -1.07 -14.63
N ALA A 195 -24.30 -0.39 -15.13
CA ALA A 195 -23.93 0.93 -14.67
C ALA A 195 -25.10 1.93 -14.83
N PRO A 196 -25.20 2.97 -13.98
CA PRO A 196 -26.23 3.99 -14.11
C PRO A 196 -26.22 4.68 -15.49
N LYS A 197 -27.38 5.19 -15.91
CA LYS A 197 -27.54 5.90 -17.20
C LYS A 197 -26.47 6.99 -17.36
N GLY A 198 -25.84 7.03 -18.53
CA GLY A 198 -24.73 7.96 -18.85
C GLY A 198 -23.32 7.42 -18.55
N ASN A 199 -23.18 6.25 -17.93
CA ASN A 199 -21.90 5.56 -17.80
C ASN A 199 -21.75 4.44 -18.84
N VAL A 200 -20.50 4.13 -19.20
CA VAL A 200 -20.18 2.97 -20.04
C VAL A 200 -20.19 1.71 -19.17
N PRO A 201 -21.12 0.76 -19.36
CA PRO A 201 -21.11 -0.50 -18.63
C PRO A 201 -19.95 -1.38 -19.09
N ILE A 202 -19.49 -2.26 -18.20
CA ILE A 202 -18.63 -3.38 -18.60
C ILE A 202 -19.53 -4.50 -19.11
N LEU A 203 -19.42 -4.81 -20.39
CA LEU A 203 -20.09 -5.90 -21.10
C LEU A 203 -19.02 -6.77 -21.74
N ILE A 204 -19.27 -8.08 -21.79
CA ILE A 204 -18.38 -9.06 -22.41
C ILE A 204 -19.18 -9.76 -23.49
N ASP A 205 -18.71 -9.69 -24.72
CA ASP A 205 -19.35 -10.33 -25.88
C ASP A 205 -18.34 -11.26 -26.55
N LYS A 206 -18.72 -12.53 -26.69
CA LYS A 206 -17.87 -13.60 -27.24
C LYS A 206 -18.38 -13.97 -28.63
N LYS A 207 -17.47 -13.90 -29.60
CA LYS A 207 -17.63 -14.41 -30.96
C LYS A 207 -16.61 -15.51 -31.21
N ASP A 208 -16.66 -16.13 -32.38
CA ASP A 208 -15.78 -17.25 -32.70
C ASP A 208 -14.30 -16.87 -32.67
N ASP A 209 -13.93 -15.67 -33.14
CA ASP A 209 -12.55 -15.22 -33.31
C ASP A 209 -12.10 -14.14 -32.30
N GLN A 210 -13.04 -13.56 -31.56
CA GLN A 210 -12.76 -12.47 -30.63
C GLN A 210 -13.68 -12.46 -29.41
N ILE A 211 -13.16 -11.92 -28.31
CA ILE A 211 -13.96 -11.44 -27.18
C ILE A 211 -13.81 -9.92 -27.12
N THR A 212 -14.93 -9.21 -27.11
CA THR A 212 -14.92 -7.76 -26.86
C THR A 212 -15.31 -7.47 -25.41
N ILE A 213 -14.65 -6.48 -24.81
CA ILE A 213 -14.95 -6.03 -23.45
C ILE A 213 -15.14 -4.52 -23.47
N SER A 214 -16.34 -4.05 -23.17
CA SER A 214 -16.57 -2.61 -23.08
C SER A 214 -16.09 -2.06 -21.74
N GLY A 215 -15.60 -0.82 -21.71
CA GLY A 215 -15.33 -0.15 -20.45
C GLY A 215 -14.56 1.15 -20.59
N ARG A 216 -15.04 2.21 -19.94
CA ARG A 216 -14.39 3.52 -19.94
C ARG A 216 -13.01 3.44 -19.29
N LEU A 217 -11.99 3.92 -19.98
CA LEU A 217 -10.61 4.03 -19.46
C LEU A 217 -10.15 5.48 -19.28
N ILE A 218 -10.78 6.42 -20.01
CA ILE A 218 -10.46 7.85 -19.92
C ILE A 218 -11.04 8.51 -18.68
N LYS A 219 -10.21 9.29 -17.97
CA LYS A 219 -10.60 10.18 -16.87
C LYS A 219 -9.66 11.38 -16.88
N ASN A 220 -10.19 12.59 -16.72
CA ASN A 220 -9.42 13.84 -16.76
C ASN A 220 -8.47 13.95 -17.98
N ASN A 221 -8.97 13.58 -19.17
CA ASN A 221 -8.21 13.55 -20.42
C ASN A 221 -6.93 12.68 -20.39
N ARG A 222 -6.94 11.60 -19.60
CA ARG A 222 -5.82 10.65 -19.45
C ARG A 222 -6.34 9.22 -19.29
N LEU A 223 -5.50 8.23 -19.62
CA LEU A 223 -5.71 6.82 -19.29
C LEU A 223 -5.53 6.59 -17.78
N SER A 224 -6.59 6.86 -17.01
CA SER A 224 -6.51 6.96 -15.54
C SER A 224 -7.79 6.54 -14.79
N HIS A 225 -8.72 5.83 -15.44
CA HIS A 225 -9.90 5.30 -14.75
C HIS A 225 -9.56 4.01 -13.96
N ASP A 226 -8.89 4.15 -12.82
CA ASP A 226 -8.32 3.03 -12.04
C ASP A 226 -9.25 1.82 -11.81
N PRO A 227 -10.52 1.98 -11.39
CA PRO A 227 -11.39 0.82 -11.18
C PRO A 227 -11.62 0.00 -12.47
N ASN A 228 -11.69 0.65 -13.63
CA ASN A 228 -11.91 -0.05 -14.90
C ASN A 228 -10.60 -0.60 -15.44
N ILE A 229 -9.47 0.10 -15.24
CA ILE A 229 -8.14 -0.46 -15.54
C ILE A 229 -7.99 -1.81 -14.82
N GLY A 230 -8.30 -1.85 -13.53
CA GLY A 230 -8.26 -3.09 -12.76
C GLY A 230 -9.26 -4.14 -13.24
N ALA A 231 -10.53 -3.78 -13.42
CA ALA A 231 -11.56 -4.72 -13.86
C ALA A 231 -11.25 -5.34 -15.23
N LEU A 232 -10.90 -4.52 -16.22
CA LEU A 232 -10.62 -4.98 -17.57
C LEU A 232 -9.33 -5.82 -17.63
N SER A 233 -8.31 -5.46 -16.85
CA SER A 233 -7.10 -6.28 -16.71
C SER A 233 -7.42 -7.65 -16.13
N LEU A 234 -8.21 -7.68 -15.06
CA LEU A 234 -8.56 -8.90 -14.33
C LEU A 234 -9.45 -9.84 -15.15
N ILE A 235 -10.46 -9.30 -15.84
CA ILE A 235 -11.30 -10.06 -16.77
C ILE A 235 -10.43 -10.67 -17.88
N SER A 236 -9.62 -9.84 -18.55
CA SER A 236 -8.79 -10.30 -19.67
C SER A 236 -7.77 -11.37 -19.25
N ALA A 237 -7.12 -11.19 -18.11
CA ALA A 237 -6.21 -12.18 -17.55
C ALA A 237 -6.93 -13.50 -17.23
N SER A 238 -8.15 -13.44 -16.69
CA SER A 238 -8.95 -14.64 -16.37
C SER A 238 -9.39 -15.36 -17.64
N LEU A 239 -9.77 -14.64 -18.69
CA LEU A 239 -10.08 -15.23 -20.00
C LEU A 239 -8.86 -15.96 -20.59
N ARG A 240 -7.66 -15.37 -20.49
CA ARG A 240 -6.41 -16.02 -20.89
C ARG A 240 -6.12 -17.27 -20.06
N LYS A 241 -6.28 -17.20 -18.73
CA LYS A 241 -6.09 -18.33 -17.81
C LYS A 241 -7.05 -19.49 -18.10
N LEU A 242 -8.27 -19.19 -18.53
CA LEU A 242 -9.29 -20.17 -18.93
C LEU A 242 -9.16 -20.64 -20.39
N GLY A 243 -8.05 -20.33 -21.05
CA GLY A 243 -7.69 -20.91 -22.35
C GLY A 243 -8.10 -20.10 -23.57
N TRP A 244 -8.60 -18.86 -23.43
CA TRP A 244 -8.86 -18.02 -24.60
C TRP A 244 -7.54 -17.61 -25.27
N LYS A 245 -7.28 -18.10 -26.48
CA LYS A 245 -6.05 -17.79 -27.24
C LYS A 245 -6.25 -16.78 -28.37
N LYS A 246 -7.49 -16.44 -28.71
CA LYS A 246 -7.80 -15.52 -29.81
C LYS A 246 -7.85 -14.06 -29.34
N ARG A 247 -8.41 -13.15 -30.14
CA ARG A 247 -8.36 -11.71 -29.87
C ARG A 247 -9.17 -11.32 -28.63
N ILE A 248 -8.64 -10.39 -27.84
CA ILE A 248 -9.39 -9.67 -26.79
C ILE A 248 -9.33 -8.20 -27.14
N VAL A 249 -10.47 -7.56 -27.36
CA VAL A 249 -10.56 -6.17 -27.82
C VAL A 249 -11.31 -5.33 -26.80
N ILE A 250 -10.68 -4.27 -26.29
CA ILE A 250 -11.33 -3.31 -25.41
C ILE A 250 -12.03 -2.25 -26.25
N ILE A 251 -13.34 -2.09 -26.04
CA ILE A 251 -14.20 -1.15 -26.78
C ILE A 251 -14.80 -0.09 -25.84
N ASN A 252 -15.34 1.01 -26.40
CA ASN A 252 -16.01 2.08 -25.63
C ASN A 252 -15.13 2.69 -24.51
N HIS A 253 -13.81 2.73 -24.72
CA HIS A 253 -12.83 3.20 -23.73
C HIS A 253 -12.70 4.71 -23.64
N GLY A 254 -13.05 5.42 -24.71
CA GLY A 254 -13.01 6.88 -24.80
C GLY A 254 -11.59 7.46 -24.92
N LEU A 255 -10.62 6.66 -25.35
CA LEU A 255 -9.23 7.10 -25.54
C LEU A 255 -9.00 7.41 -27.03
N GLY A 256 -8.15 8.39 -27.30
CA GLY A 256 -7.49 8.60 -28.60
C GLY A 256 -6.01 8.16 -28.56
N GLN A 257 -5.35 8.11 -29.72
CA GLN A 257 -3.96 7.65 -29.85
C GLN A 257 -2.97 8.44 -28.97
N ASN A 258 -3.23 9.73 -28.78
CA ASN A 258 -2.45 10.62 -27.92
C ASN A 258 -2.49 10.24 -26.42
N HIS A 259 -3.37 9.33 -26.00
CA HIS A 259 -3.44 8.85 -24.62
C HIS A 259 -2.63 7.55 -24.38
N ILE A 260 -2.05 6.98 -25.43
CA ILE A 260 -1.34 5.70 -25.39
C ILE A 260 0.15 5.97 -25.19
N TYR A 261 0.64 5.59 -24.01
CA TYR A 261 2.04 5.75 -23.61
C TYR A 261 2.56 4.41 -23.10
N SER A 262 3.78 4.04 -23.49
CA SER A 262 4.42 2.76 -23.13
C SER A 262 4.44 2.52 -21.62
N GLU A 263 4.68 3.58 -20.84
CA GLU A 263 4.85 3.49 -19.38
C GLU A 263 3.55 3.30 -18.61
N ASN A 264 2.39 3.47 -19.25
CA ASN A 264 1.13 3.31 -18.56
C ASN A 264 0.90 1.84 -18.18
N LYS A 265 0.57 1.58 -16.91
CA LYS A 265 0.33 0.24 -16.37
C LYS A 265 -0.65 -0.60 -17.20
N PHE A 266 -1.73 0.00 -17.70
CA PHE A 266 -2.71 -0.73 -18.50
C PHE A 266 -2.17 -1.10 -19.87
N ILE A 267 -1.38 -0.22 -20.48
CA ILE A 267 -0.74 -0.50 -21.78
C ILE A 267 0.27 -1.64 -21.65
N ARG A 268 1.05 -1.67 -20.56
CA ARG A 268 1.98 -2.78 -20.27
C ARG A 268 1.24 -4.10 -20.07
N ILE A 269 0.13 -4.08 -19.31
CA ILE A 269 -0.75 -5.25 -19.17
C ILE A 269 -1.32 -5.68 -20.53
N ALA A 270 -1.76 -4.73 -21.35
CA ALA A 270 -2.33 -5.00 -22.67
C ALA A 270 -1.32 -5.67 -23.60
N LYS A 271 -0.06 -5.20 -23.63
CA LYS A 271 1.03 -5.86 -24.37
C LYS A 271 1.21 -7.31 -23.92
N LYS A 272 1.33 -7.55 -22.60
CA LYS A 272 1.56 -8.88 -22.04
C LYS A 272 0.42 -9.87 -22.30
N LEU A 273 -0.82 -9.40 -22.22
CA LEU A 273 -2.01 -10.24 -22.42
C LEU A 273 -2.49 -10.26 -23.89
N SER A 274 -1.76 -9.61 -24.80
CA SER A 274 -2.15 -9.41 -26.19
C SER A 274 -3.60 -8.90 -26.29
N ILE A 275 -3.86 -7.81 -25.58
CA ILE A 275 -5.14 -7.09 -25.58
C ILE A 275 -5.03 -5.96 -26.60
N GLU A 276 -6.02 -5.86 -27.48
CA GLU A 276 -6.18 -4.76 -28.42
C GLU A 276 -7.06 -3.67 -27.81
N ILE A 277 -6.80 -2.42 -28.17
CA ILE A 277 -7.69 -1.30 -27.83
C ILE A 277 -8.25 -0.80 -29.15
N ASP A 278 -9.58 -0.83 -29.28
CA ASP A 278 -10.27 -0.58 -30.54
C ASP A 278 -9.86 0.75 -31.18
N GLY A 279 -9.48 0.69 -32.46
CA GLY A 279 -9.01 1.85 -33.22
C GLY A 279 -7.67 2.46 -32.80
N LEU A 280 -6.91 1.84 -31.88
CA LEU A 280 -5.64 2.38 -31.39
C LEU A 280 -4.47 1.41 -31.57
N ASN A 281 -3.30 1.97 -31.88
CA ASN A 281 -2.05 1.22 -32.00
C ASN A 281 -1.29 1.23 -30.67
N ILE A 282 -0.90 0.05 -30.18
CA ILE A 282 0.00 -0.12 -29.05
C ILE A 282 1.39 -0.43 -29.60
N SER A 283 2.40 0.37 -29.23
CA SER A 283 3.79 0.14 -29.64
C SER A 283 4.26 -1.28 -29.28
N SER A 284 5.03 -1.91 -30.17
CA SER A 284 5.65 -3.21 -29.96
C SER A 284 6.95 -3.15 -29.13
N GLU A 285 7.43 -1.95 -28.77
CA GLU A 285 8.65 -1.78 -27.99
C GLU A 285 8.55 -2.52 -26.65
N LYS A 286 9.62 -3.23 -26.30
CA LYS A 286 9.76 -3.84 -24.98
C LYS A 286 10.03 -2.75 -23.95
N ASN A 287 9.27 -2.77 -22.86
CA ASN A 287 9.64 -2.03 -21.67
C ASN A 287 10.52 -2.95 -20.82
N GLU A 288 11.82 -2.68 -20.78
CA GLU A 288 12.77 -3.33 -19.87
C GLU A 288 12.96 -2.44 -18.64
N ASP A 289 12.05 -2.56 -17.68
CA ASP A 289 12.22 -1.95 -16.36
C ASP A 289 12.21 -3.02 -15.30
N ASN A 290 13.06 -2.86 -14.31
CA ASN A 290 13.01 -3.65 -13.09
C ASN A 290 11.67 -3.45 -12.38
N TYR A 291 11.10 -4.51 -11.80
CA TYR A 291 9.80 -4.42 -11.11
C TYR A 291 9.86 -3.49 -9.90
N TRP A 292 10.99 -3.53 -9.18
CA TRP A 292 11.24 -2.79 -7.95
C TRP A 292 12.70 -2.35 -7.87
N LYS A 293 12.94 -1.36 -7.01
CA LYS A 293 14.28 -0.94 -6.57
C LYS A 293 14.26 -0.66 -5.07
N TYR A 294 15.41 -0.70 -4.41
CA TYR A 294 15.51 -0.23 -3.03
C TYR A 294 15.16 1.26 -2.94
N GLU A 295 14.39 1.61 -1.91
CA GLU A 295 14.01 2.99 -1.67
C GLU A 295 15.18 3.75 -1.02
N THR A 296 15.60 4.85 -1.64
CA THR A 296 16.75 5.66 -1.23
C THR A 296 16.48 7.16 -1.34
N GLU A 297 15.26 7.57 -1.69
CA GLU A 297 14.92 8.95 -2.02
C GLU A 297 13.62 9.45 -1.38
N GLY A 298 12.65 8.57 -1.14
CA GLY A 298 11.32 8.90 -0.66
C GLY A 298 11.33 9.48 0.75
N GLU A 299 10.56 10.54 0.98
CA GLU A 299 10.45 11.18 2.29
C GLU A 299 9.83 10.27 3.36
N LYS A 300 9.06 9.27 2.92
CA LYS A 300 8.49 8.22 3.77
C LYS A 300 9.54 7.51 4.64
N LEU A 301 10.80 7.43 4.22
CA LEU A 301 11.86 6.79 5.01
C LEU A 301 12.05 7.46 6.38
N GLY A 302 11.98 8.79 6.44
CA GLY A 302 12.11 9.52 7.71
C GLY A 302 10.90 9.32 8.62
N THR A 303 9.69 9.43 8.07
CA THR A 303 8.46 9.29 8.87
C THR A 303 8.19 7.86 9.31
N ILE A 304 8.45 6.86 8.46
CA ILE A 304 8.39 5.44 8.83
C ILE A 304 9.41 5.10 9.92
N PHE A 305 10.63 5.63 9.82
CA PHE A 305 11.64 5.43 10.85
C PHE A 305 11.16 5.96 12.21
N ILE A 306 10.71 7.23 12.30
CA ILE A 306 10.20 7.80 13.55
C ILE A 306 9.01 7.01 14.09
N HIS A 307 8.07 6.62 13.22
CA HIS A 307 6.93 5.80 13.61
C HIS A 307 7.39 4.51 14.28
N ILE A 308 8.27 3.74 13.62
CA ILE A 308 8.77 2.46 14.14
C ILE A 308 9.53 2.64 15.45
N VAL A 309 10.44 3.63 15.54
CA VAL A 309 11.24 3.81 16.74
C VAL A 309 10.38 4.20 17.93
N VAL A 310 9.41 5.11 17.75
CA VAL A 310 8.50 5.51 18.82
C VAL A 310 7.69 4.32 19.34
N GLU A 311 7.07 3.53 18.46
CA GLU A 311 6.24 2.39 18.87
C GLU A 311 7.04 1.24 19.51
N ASN A 312 8.34 1.12 19.23
CA ASN A 312 9.15 0.01 19.74
C ASN A 312 10.01 0.39 20.96
N PHE A 313 10.32 1.68 21.14
CA PHE A 313 11.28 2.17 22.15
C PHE A 313 10.71 3.21 23.12
N THR A 314 9.42 3.49 23.08
CA THR A 314 8.74 4.38 24.03
C THR A 314 7.34 3.85 24.38
N GLU A 315 6.62 4.54 25.26
CA GLU A 315 5.19 4.30 25.50
C GLU A 315 4.28 5.05 24.51
N GLY A 316 4.85 5.85 23.59
CA GLY A 316 4.10 6.53 22.55
C GLY A 316 3.68 5.59 21.43
N TYR A 317 2.59 5.95 20.76
CA TYR A 317 2.06 5.17 19.63
C TYR A 317 1.42 6.07 18.57
N SER A 318 1.18 5.51 17.38
CA SER A 318 0.51 6.22 16.30
C SER A 318 -1.00 6.17 16.45
N ILE A 319 -1.66 7.33 16.41
CA ILE A 319 -3.12 7.45 16.33
C ILE A 319 -3.61 7.78 14.92
N PHE A 320 -2.70 8.05 13.98
CA PHE A 320 -3.00 8.18 12.56
C PHE A 320 -1.72 8.11 11.71
N GLU A 321 -1.78 7.44 10.55
CA GLU A 321 -0.67 7.37 9.59
C GLU A 321 -1.15 7.64 8.16
N ASN A 322 -0.31 8.30 7.35
CA ASN A 322 -0.52 8.59 5.93
C ASN A 322 0.84 8.82 5.24
N HIS A 323 1.81 7.96 5.50
CA HIS A 323 3.14 8.08 4.90
C HIS A 323 3.06 8.20 3.36
N ALA A 324 3.92 9.03 2.78
CA ALA A 324 3.92 9.27 1.33
C ALA A 324 4.02 7.96 0.53
N GLY A 325 3.02 7.68 -0.31
CA GLY A 325 2.95 6.46 -1.12
C GLY A 325 2.38 5.22 -0.41
N CYS A 326 2.07 5.29 0.88
CA CYS A 326 1.50 4.20 1.67
C CYS A 326 -0.04 4.26 1.74
N GLU A 327 -0.68 3.16 2.15
CA GLU A 327 -2.12 3.14 2.42
C GLU A 327 -2.45 4.07 3.62
N LYS A 328 -3.27 5.10 3.37
CA LYS A 328 -3.78 6.00 4.41
C LYS A 328 -4.46 5.21 5.54
N GLY A 329 -4.04 5.43 6.78
CA GLY A 329 -4.55 4.84 8.02
C GLY A 329 -5.93 5.34 8.48
N TYR A 330 -6.40 4.80 9.60
CA TYR A 330 -7.58 5.32 10.31
C TYR A 330 -7.11 6.23 11.44
N PHE A 331 -7.97 7.15 11.87
CA PHE A 331 -7.75 7.85 13.13
C PHE A 331 -8.22 6.94 14.28
N ILE A 332 -7.38 6.78 15.30
CA ILE A 332 -7.66 5.95 16.47
C ILE A 332 -8.10 6.86 17.61
N THR A 333 -9.31 6.65 18.14
CA THR A 333 -9.84 7.41 19.28
C THR A 333 -9.29 6.89 20.61
N LYS A 334 -9.47 7.67 21.68
CA LYS A 334 -9.08 7.27 23.05
C LYS A 334 -9.74 5.96 23.48
N GLU A 335 -10.93 5.67 22.96
CA GLU A 335 -11.68 4.42 23.21
C GLU A 335 -11.21 3.25 22.32
N GLY A 336 -10.20 3.44 21.48
CA GLY A 336 -9.68 2.42 20.55
C GLY A 336 -10.51 2.25 19.28
N SER A 337 -11.41 3.18 18.97
CA SER A 337 -12.24 3.10 17.74
C SER A 337 -11.49 3.60 16.51
N TYR A 338 -11.66 2.91 15.38
CA TYR A 338 -11.08 3.28 14.09
C TYR A 338 -12.04 4.15 13.26
N ILE A 339 -11.65 5.39 12.97
CA ILE A 339 -12.48 6.36 12.24
C ILE A 339 -11.81 6.75 10.91
N PRO A 340 -12.51 6.63 9.76
CA PRO A 340 -11.98 7.12 8.49
C PRO A 340 -11.97 8.65 8.46
N LEU A 341 -10.82 9.25 8.15
CA LEU A 341 -10.73 10.71 8.00
C LEU A 341 -11.50 11.19 6.77
N LYS A 342 -12.43 12.12 7.00
CA LYS A 342 -13.16 12.86 5.97
C LYS A 342 -12.19 13.67 5.10
N LYS A 343 -12.54 13.80 3.82
CA LYS A 343 -11.79 14.63 2.86
C LYS A 343 -12.08 16.13 3.01
N TYR A 344 -13.25 16.48 3.54
CA TYR A 344 -13.74 17.85 3.59
C TYR A 344 -14.29 18.15 4.98
N SER A 345 -13.98 19.33 5.51
CA SER A 345 -14.66 19.91 6.69
C SER A 345 -16.08 20.30 6.31
N ASP A 346 -16.27 20.89 5.11
CA ASP A 346 -17.57 21.07 4.47
C ASP A 346 -17.54 20.72 2.98
N ARG A 347 -18.23 19.63 2.62
CA ARG A 347 -18.31 19.13 1.24
C ARG A 347 -19.14 20.04 0.32
N LYS A 348 -20.20 20.68 0.83
CA LYS A 348 -21.08 21.54 0.01
C LYS A 348 -20.32 22.81 -0.36
N ALA A 349 -19.74 23.48 0.63
CA ALA A 349 -18.92 24.68 0.39
C ALA A 349 -17.73 24.39 -0.55
N TYR A 350 -17.03 23.26 -0.38
CA TYR A 350 -15.93 22.86 -1.28
C TYR A 350 -16.36 22.69 -2.74
N LYS A 351 -17.52 22.05 -2.95
CA LYS A 351 -18.08 21.87 -4.30
C LYS A 351 -18.56 23.17 -4.92
N ASN A 352 -18.96 24.14 -4.11
CA ASN A 352 -19.39 25.47 -4.55
C ASN A 352 -18.23 26.45 -4.78
N GLY A 353 -16.98 26.03 -4.57
CA GLY A 353 -15.78 26.79 -4.93
C GLY A 353 -14.82 27.05 -3.77
N ASP A 354 -15.24 26.88 -2.51
CA ASP A 354 -14.39 27.13 -1.35
C ASP A 354 -13.38 26.00 -1.11
N LYS A 355 -12.24 26.08 -1.81
CA LYS A 355 -11.20 25.06 -1.74
C LYS A 355 -10.51 24.96 -0.38
N LYS A 356 -10.71 25.94 0.52
CA LYS A 356 -10.16 25.91 1.89
C LYS A 356 -10.82 24.85 2.77
N ARG A 357 -11.97 24.31 2.37
CA ARG A 357 -12.70 23.26 3.12
C ARG A 357 -12.14 21.85 2.93
N ILE A 358 -10.98 21.70 2.31
CA ILE A 358 -10.27 20.43 2.26
C ILE A 358 -9.49 20.27 3.56
N ILE A 359 -9.64 19.12 4.22
CA ILE A 359 -8.88 18.84 5.43
C ILE A 359 -7.46 18.49 5.00
N THR A 360 -6.49 19.26 5.46
CA THR A 360 -5.07 18.92 5.34
C THR A 360 -4.79 17.75 6.28
N ILE A 361 -4.18 16.70 5.74
CA ILE A 361 -3.93 15.45 6.45
C ILE A 361 -2.42 15.39 6.71
N PRO A 362 -1.96 15.28 7.97
CA PRO A 362 -0.55 15.08 8.29
C PRO A 362 -0.09 13.69 7.85
N ASP A 363 1.21 13.48 7.71
CA ASP A 363 1.75 12.15 7.38
C ASP A 363 1.70 11.18 8.57
N LEU A 364 1.79 11.71 9.79
CA LEU A 364 1.77 10.90 11.01
C LEU A 364 1.23 11.74 12.18
N ILE A 365 0.46 11.11 13.07
CA ILE A 365 0.03 11.69 14.34
C ILE A 365 0.42 10.70 15.44
N LEU A 366 1.35 11.12 16.30
CA LEU A 366 1.77 10.36 17.46
C LEU A 366 1.13 10.93 18.72
N ILE A 367 0.95 10.08 19.72
CA ILE A 367 0.51 10.48 21.05
C ILE A 367 1.52 10.00 22.09
N ASP A 368 1.78 10.87 23.06
CA ASP A 368 2.58 10.62 24.24
C ASP A 368 1.67 10.75 25.46
N PHE A 369 1.26 9.60 26.02
CA PHE A 369 0.41 9.58 27.20
C PHE A 369 1.10 10.17 28.44
N GLY A 370 2.39 9.88 28.61
CA GLY A 370 3.15 10.33 29.79
C GLY A 370 3.24 11.84 29.90
N ARG A 371 3.30 12.54 28.75
CA ARG A 371 3.37 14.01 28.69
C ARG A 371 2.04 14.67 28.34
N SER A 372 1.00 13.89 28.05
CA SER A 372 -0.28 14.37 27.51
C SER A 372 -0.08 15.24 26.27
N GLU A 373 0.78 14.81 25.34
CA GLU A 373 1.09 15.52 24.10
C GLU A 373 0.66 14.72 22.87
N ILE A 374 0.20 15.42 21.84
CA ILE A 374 -0.06 14.88 20.50
C ILE A 374 0.83 15.60 19.51
N ILE A 375 1.52 14.86 18.65
CA ILE A 375 2.51 15.38 17.72
C ILE A 375 2.00 15.17 16.30
N ASN A 376 1.59 16.26 15.66
CA ASN A 376 1.25 16.30 14.24
C ASN A 376 2.54 16.44 13.40
N ILE A 377 2.75 15.51 12.48
CA ILE A 377 4.01 15.40 11.73
C ILE A 377 3.76 15.54 10.24
N GLU A 378 4.51 16.45 9.62
CA GLU A 378 4.67 16.53 8.17
C GLU A 378 6.01 15.92 7.77
N GLY A 379 6.00 14.97 6.84
CA GLY A 379 7.20 14.38 6.26
C GLY A 379 7.62 15.12 5.01
N LYS A 380 8.90 15.48 4.89
CA LYS A 380 9.44 16.06 3.65
C LYS A 380 10.82 15.56 3.30
N LYS A 381 11.15 15.54 2.00
CA LYS A 381 12.55 15.55 1.58
C LYS A 381 13.22 16.82 2.09
N TYR A 382 14.47 16.72 2.55
CA TYR A 382 15.24 17.84 3.13
C TYR A 382 15.24 19.12 2.27
N GLN A 383 15.31 18.97 0.94
CA GLN A 383 15.29 20.09 -0.01
C GLN A 383 13.98 20.88 0.00
N PHE A 384 12.89 20.31 0.53
CA PHE A 384 11.57 20.93 0.64
C PHE A 384 11.19 21.28 2.08
N ARG A 385 12.14 21.31 3.02
CA ARG A 385 11.88 21.56 4.44
C ARG A 385 11.06 22.82 4.71
N GLN A 386 11.34 23.92 4.02
CA GLN A 386 10.58 25.16 4.19
C GLN A 386 9.10 25.02 3.83
N LYS A 387 8.79 24.26 2.77
CA LYS A 387 7.40 23.94 2.40
C LYS A 387 6.72 23.08 3.48
N GLY A 388 7.45 22.15 4.09
CA GLY A 388 6.95 21.36 5.22
C GLY A 388 6.59 22.25 6.41
N ILE A 389 7.41 23.26 6.71
CA ILE A 389 7.15 24.24 7.78
C ILE A 389 5.89 25.05 7.49
N GLU A 390 5.75 25.57 6.26
CA GLU A 390 4.55 26.29 5.81
C GLU A 390 3.27 25.44 5.87
N GLU A 391 3.38 24.12 5.76
CA GLU A 391 2.24 23.20 5.80
C GLU A 391 1.72 22.93 7.22
N LEU A 392 2.55 23.08 8.25
CA LEU A 392 2.14 22.86 9.65
C LEU A 392 0.98 23.77 10.06
N GLU A 393 0.91 25.00 9.56
CA GLU A 393 -0.17 25.93 9.86
C GLU A 393 -1.55 25.43 9.40
N LYS A 394 -1.58 24.50 8.44
CA LYS A 394 -2.80 24.00 7.81
C LYS A 394 -3.45 22.84 8.56
N PHE A 395 -2.84 22.35 9.65
CA PHE A 395 -3.37 21.25 10.46
C PHE A 395 -4.51 21.63 11.41
N ILE A 396 -4.95 22.88 11.43
CA ILE A 396 -6.06 23.34 12.29
C ILE A 396 -7.31 22.47 12.11
N ASP A 397 -7.68 22.12 10.87
CA ASP A 397 -8.89 21.33 10.62
C ASP A 397 -8.82 19.90 11.20
N ILE A 398 -7.67 19.22 11.09
CA ILE A 398 -7.51 17.87 11.67
C ILE A 398 -7.51 17.94 13.21
N GLU A 399 -6.94 19.02 13.77
CA GLU A 399 -6.89 19.26 15.20
C GLU A 399 -8.29 19.48 15.79
N GLU A 400 -9.09 20.37 15.21
CA GLU A 400 -10.44 20.67 15.71
C GLU A 400 -11.40 19.49 15.54
N HIS A 401 -11.40 18.84 14.36
CA HIS A 401 -12.44 17.86 14.03
C HIS A 401 -12.17 16.46 14.58
N TYR A 402 -10.92 16.14 14.92
CA TYR A 402 -10.51 14.81 15.37
C TYR A 402 -9.74 14.85 16.68
N ILE A 403 -8.60 15.54 16.73
CA ILE A 403 -7.73 15.50 17.91
C ILE A 403 -8.44 16.07 19.14
N LYS A 404 -8.86 17.34 19.10
CA LYS A 404 -9.53 18.00 20.24
C LYS A 404 -10.85 17.35 20.60
N LYS A 405 -11.52 16.70 19.64
CA LYS A 405 -12.77 15.97 19.88
C LYS A 405 -12.56 14.71 20.72
N HIS A 406 -11.45 13.99 20.53
CA HIS A 406 -11.20 12.70 21.17
C HIS A 406 -10.10 12.73 22.25
N TYR A 407 -9.28 13.78 22.26
CA TYR A 407 -8.13 13.99 23.13
C TYR A 407 -8.05 15.46 23.57
N SER A 408 -9.15 16.02 24.07
CA SER A 408 -9.30 17.46 24.40
C SER A 408 -8.28 18.01 25.40
N GLU A 409 -7.75 17.16 26.27
CA GLU A 409 -6.79 17.52 27.32
C GLU A 409 -5.34 17.49 26.86
N PHE A 410 -5.07 17.01 25.64
CA PHE A 410 -3.72 16.83 25.12
C PHE A 410 -3.22 18.12 24.46
N LYS A 411 -1.99 18.50 24.80
CA LYS A 411 -1.28 19.60 24.14
C LYS A 411 -0.85 19.16 22.75
N ILE A 412 -1.19 19.94 21.73
CA ILE A 412 -0.85 19.64 20.35
C ILE A 412 0.47 20.33 19.98
N LEU A 413 1.43 19.52 19.52
CA LEU A 413 2.68 19.93 18.92
C LEU A 413 2.62 19.70 17.42
N ARG A 414 3.36 20.50 16.66
CA ARG A 414 3.52 20.35 15.21
C ARG A 414 5.00 20.31 14.89
N THR A 415 5.41 19.40 14.02
CA THR A 415 6.83 19.29 13.64
C THR A 415 7.02 18.72 12.25
N VAL A 416 8.15 19.03 11.64
CA VAL A 416 8.60 18.41 10.38
C VAL A 416 9.60 17.30 10.66
N VAL A 417 9.39 16.16 10.00
CA VAL A 417 10.35 15.06 9.92
C VAL A 417 10.94 15.05 8.51
N LEU A 418 12.27 15.11 8.43
CA LEU A 418 12.99 15.17 7.16
C LEU A 418 13.68 13.86 6.82
N TYR A 419 13.76 13.59 5.52
CA TYR A 419 14.66 12.59 4.96
C TYR A 419 15.57 13.17 3.87
N GLY A 420 16.81 12.70 3.80
CA GLY A 420 17.76 12.99 2.74
C GLY A 420 18.88 13.94 3.17
N SER A 421 19.57 14.58 2.21
CA SER A 421 20.79 15.37 2.43
C SER A 421 21.96 14.57 3.07
N LYS A 422 23.10 15.23 3.26
CA LYS A 422 24.25 14.73 4.06
C LYS A 422 24.51 15.63 5.27
N GLU A 423 23.58 16.52 5.57
CA GLU A 423 23.71 17.46 6.68
C GLU A 423 23.69 16.69 8.00
N ASN A 424 24.39 17.25 9.00
CA ASN A 424 24.49 16.69 10.34
C ASN A 424 23.85 17.58 11.41
N LYS A 425 23.20 18.66 10.99
CA LYS A 425 22.57 19.66 11.86
C LYS A 425 21.29 20.19 11.21
N ILE A 426 20.39 20.65 12.07
CA ILE A 426 19.14 21.31 11.72
C ILE A 426 19.17 22.71 12.37
N VAL A 427 18.80 23.75 11.63
CA VAL A 427 18.76 25.13 12.16
C VAL A 427 17.33 25.63 12.36
N GLU A 428 16.38 25.08 11.63
CA GLU A 428 14.96 25.40 11.73
C GLU A 428 14.35 24.79 13.00
N ILE A 429 13.62 25.60 13.78
CA ILE A 429 13.11 25.18 15.09
C ILE A 429 11.90 24.24 14.98
N GLU A 430 11.18 24.29 13.87
CA GLU A 430 9.98 23.49 13.58
C GLU A 430 10.33 22.08 13.11
N VAL A 431 11.56 21.86 12.66
CA VAL A 431 12.06 20.54 12.25
C VAL A 431 12.49 19.78 13.50
N GLY A 432 11.79 18.70 13.81
CA GLY A 432 12.05 17.88 14.99
C GLY A 432 13.06 16.78 14.75
N PHE A 433 13.20 16.31 13.52
CA PHE A 433 14.10 15.20 13.18
C PHE A 433 14.52 15.21 11.71
N LEU A 434 15.76 14.77 11.46
CA LEU A 434 16.32 14.49 10.14
C LEU A 434 16.98 13.11 10.17
N LEU A 435 16.51 12.21 9.30
CA LEU A 435 17.25 11.02 8.88
C LEU A 435 18.02 11.36 7.60
N ASN A 436 19.34 11.48 7.69
CA ASN A 436 20.14 11.82 6.51
C ASN A 436 20.48 10.59 5.66
N LYS A 437 21.10 10.80 4.49
CA LYS A 437 21.46 9.71 3.56
C LYS A 437 22.54 8.75 4.09
N ASN A 438 23.27 9.15 5.13
CA ASN A 438 24.30 8.31 5.76
C ASN A 438 23.74 7.47 6.92
N GLY A 439 22.44 7.61 7.23
CA GLY A 439 21.81 6.95 8.38
C GLY A 439 21.97 7.71 9.70
N ASP A 440 22.49 8.94 9.69
CA ASP A 440 22.62 9.73 10.92
C ASP A 440 21.23 10.15 11.44
N LEU A 441 21.06 10.05 12.76
CA LEU A 441 19.83 10.33 13.49
C LEU A 441 19.94 11.72 14.14
N ILE A 442 19.45 12.76 13.47
CA ILE A 442 19.68 14.15 13.88
C ILE A 442 18.41 14.73 14.48
N LEU A 443 18.44 15.03 15.77
CA LEU A 443 17.37 15.70 16.48
C LEU A 443 17.43 17.22 16.25
N GLY A 444 16.27 17.83 16.03
CA GLY A 444 16.15 19.28 15.90
C GLY A 444 16.25 20.03 17.23
N ILE A 445 16.38 21.36 17.15
CA ILE A 445 16.56 22.24 18.32
C ILE A 445 15.40 22.09 19.32
N LYS A 446 14.17 22.03 18.82
CA LYS A 446 12.95 21.79 19.60
C LYS A 446 12.31 20.46 19.24
N ALA A 447 13.12 19.42 19.03
CA ALA A 447 12.61 18.07 18.84
C ALA A 447 11.63 17.70 19.98
N PRO A 448 10.46 17.11 19.67
CA PRO A 448 9.57 16.58 20.70
C PRO A 448 10.31 15.65 21.67
N GLU A 449 10.01 15.71 22.97
CA GLU A 449 10.67 14.87 23.97
C GLU A 449 10.50 13.38 23.67
N LEU A 450 9.34 12.99 23.13
CA LEU A 450 9.08 11.63 22.65
C LEU A 450 10.14 11.17 21.63
N PHE A 451 10.60 12.04 20.72
CA PHE A 451 11.63 11.67 19.74
C PHE A 451 12.98 11.50 20.41
N LYS A 452 13.33 12.39 21.34
CA LYS A 452 14.60 12.32 22.07
C LYS A 452 14.70 11.01 22.85
N GLU A 453 13.63 10.65 23.54
CA GLU A 453 13.49 9.40 24.29
C GLU A 453 13.61 8.18 23.37
N ALA A 454 12.85 8.16 22.27
CA ALA A 454 12.85 7.07 21.31
C ALA A 454 14.24 6.82 20.71
N ILE A 455 14.93 7.87 20.27
CA ILE A 455 16.27 7.78 19.68
C ILE A 455 17.32 7.38 20.72
N LYS A 456 17.25 7.94 21.94
CA LYS A 456 18.14 7.56 23.03
C LYS A 456 18.01 6.07 23.35
N ASN A 457 16.79 5.59 23.57
CA ASN A 457 16.53 4.20 23.90
C ASN A 457 16.95 3.24 22.78
N LEU A 458 16.80 3.64 21.52
CA LEU A 458 17.31 2.89 20.37
C LEU A 458 18.86 2.79 20.38
N ILE A 459 19.56 3.90 20.60
CA ILE A 459 21.03 3.93 20.64
C ILE A 459 21.53 3.10 21.82
N ASP A 460 20.92 3.26 23.00
CA ASP A 460 21.29 2.53 24.21
C ASP A 460 21.10 1.01 24.01
N PHE A 461 20.04 0.59 23.31
CA PHE A 461 19.79 -0.81 22.97
C PHE A 461 20.90 -1.43 22.11
N TRP A 462 21.41 -0.69 21.11
CA TRP A 462 22.48 -1.18 20.22
C TRP A 462 23.90 -0.95 20.75
N SER A 463 24.06 -0.12 21.78
CA SER A 463 25.35 0.13 22.45
C SER A 463 25.69 -0.95 23.48
N SER A 464 24.75 -1.86 23.77
CA SER A 464 24.90 -3.02 24.65
C SER A 464 25.40 -4.22 23.87
#